data_AF-A0A9E1Z9F4-F1
#
_entry.id   AF-A0A9E1Z9F4-F1
#
_cell.length_a   1.000
_cell.length_b   1.000
_cell.length_c   1.000
_cell.angle_alpha   90.00
_cell.angle_beta   90.00
_cell.angle_gamma   90.00
#
_symmetry.space_group_name_H-M   'P 1'
#
loop_
_entity.id
_entity.type
_entity.pdbx_description
1 polymer ?
#
loop_
_entity_poly.entity_id
_entity_poly.type
_entity_poly.pdbx_seq_one_letter_code
_entity_poly.pdbx_strand_id
1 'polypeptide(L)'
;MVTSYEKKEIRRLLKTSTITEHNKEMIRILLDVMGGEEVDLIFHALKDEERKMKKLDKKEEIAVLKYKMSVDRLANIHAKSRK
;
A
#
# COMPACT_ATOMS: atom_id res chain seq x y z
N MET A 1 15.59 11.76 -18.60
CA MET A 1 16.11 12.86 -17.74
C MET A 1 15.50 12.66 -16.38
N VAL A 2 16.29 12.39 -15.32
CA VAL A 2 15.73 12.27 -13.97
C VAL A 2 15.13 13.60 -13.57
N THR A 3 13.85 13.60 -13.25
CA THR A 3 13.17 14.79 -12.77
C THR A 3 13.39 14.92 -11.26
N SER A 4 13.56 16.15 -10.77
CA SER A 4 13.53 16.43 -9.31
C SER A 4 12.26 15.87 -8.64
N TYR A 5 11.19 15.75 -9.41
CA TYR A 5 9.92 15.15 -9.02
C TYR A 5 10.04 13.66 -8.68
N GLU A 6 10.63 12.82 -9.54
CA GLU A 6 10.78 11.38 -9.28
C GLU A 6 11.55 11.10 -7.99
N LYS A 7 12.67 11.81 -7.76
CA LYS A 7 13.44 11.69 -6.53
C LYS A 7 12.60 12.05 -5.29
N LYS A 8 11.82 13.14 -5.37
CA LYS A 8 10.92 13.55 -4.27
C LYS A 8 9.85 12.50 -4.00
N GLU A 9 9.26 11.96 -5.05
CA GLU A 9 8.18 10.98 -4.95
C GLU A 9 8.68 9.62 -4.47
N ILE A 10 9.88 9.18 -4.86
CA ILE A 10 10.55 8.01 -4.26
C ILE A 10 10.72 8.19 -2.75
N ARG A 11 11.24 9.34 -2.29
CA ARG A 11 11.38 9.62 -0.84
C ARG A 11 10.03 9.56 -0.11
N ARG A 12 8.93 9.97 -0.76
CA ARG A 12 7.57 9.85 -0.19
C ARG A 12 7.14 8.38 -0.12
N LEU A 13 7.26 7.63 -1.21
CA LEU A 13 6.84 6.23 -1.30
C LEU A 13 7.61 5.33 -0.35
N LEU A 14 8.91 5.58 -0.13
CA LEU A 14 9.73 4.84 0.83
C LEU A 14 9.21 4.94 2.27
N LYS A 15 8.51 6.02 2.64
CA LYS A 15 7.93 6.15 4.00
C LYS A 15 6.80 5.15 4.25
N THR A 16 6.04 4.83 3.21
CA THR A 16 4.85 3.96 3.28
C THR A 16 5.11 2.56 2.71
N SER A 17 6.29 2.31 2.16
CA SER A 17 6.69 1.02 1.59
C SER A 17 6.90 -0.03 2.67
N THR A 18 6.65 -1.29 2.32
CA THR A 18 6.81 -2.46 3.18
C THR A 18 8.21 -3.08 3.10
N ILE A 19 9.09 -2.53 2.25
CA ILE A 19 10.49 -2.96 2.19
C ILE A 19 11.21 -2.73 3.53
N THR A 20 12.31 -3.46 3.74
CA THR A 20 13.08 -3.37 4.99
C THR A 20 13.66 -1.97 5.20
N GLU A 21 13.78 -1.53 6.45
CA GLU A 21 14.37 -0.21 6.77
C GLU A 21 15.80 -0.05 6.24
N HIS A 22 16.59 -1.12 6.27
CA HIS A 22 17.92 -1.14 5.66
C HIS A 22 17.89 -0.79 4.16
N ASN A 23 16.97 -1.39 3.41
CA ASN A 23 16.84 -1.11 1.98
C ASN A 23 16.32 0.32 1.74
N LYS A 24 15.41 0.83 2.59
CA LYS A 24 14.95 2.23 2.51
C LYS A 24 16.11 3.20 2.71
N GLU A 25 16.98 2.92 3.66
CA GLU A 25 18.15 3.74 3.97
C GLU A 25 19.16 3.70 2.82
N MET A 26 19.47 2.52 2.29
CA MET A 26 20.31 2.38 1.10
C MET A 26 19.78 3.19 -0.09
N ILE A 27 18.49 3.07 -0.41
CA ILE A 27 17.89 3.82 -1.51
C ILE A 27 17.98 5.32 -1.24
N ARG A 28 17.73 5.80 -0.01
CA ARG A 28 17.84 7.23 0.32
C ARG A 28 19.25 7.79 0.11
N ILE A 29 20.28 7.03 0.48
CA ILE A 29 21.69 7.42 0.32
C ILE A 29 22.04 7.45 -1.17
N LEU A 30 21.65 6.40 -1.91
CA LEU A 30 22.05 6.24 -3.30
C LEU A 30 21.24 7.09 -4.28
N LEU A 31 20.05 7.56 -3.90
CA LEU A 31 19.14 8.29 -4.79
C LEU A 31 19.75 9.54 -5.44
N ASP A 32 20.67 10.19 -4.75
CA ASP A 32 21.30 11.41 -5.24
C ASP A 32 22.42 11.14 -6.25
N VAL A 33 23.03 9.94 -6.22
CA VAL A 33 24.10 9.50 -7.11
C VAL A 33 23.65 8.52 -8.20
N MET A 34 22.44 7.97 -8.09
CA MET A 34 21.83 7.07 -9.08
C MET A 34 21.58 7.77 -10.42
N GLY A 35 21.74 7.00 -11.50
CA GLY A 35 21.46 7.42 -12.86
C GLY A 35 19.96 7.48 -13.17
N GLY A 36 19.66 7.85 -14.42
CA GLY A 36 18.32 7.91 -14.99
C GLY A 36 17.50 6.66 -14.78
N GLU A 37 18.04 5.58 -15.30
CA GLU A 37 17.35 4.32 -15.45
C GLU A 37 17.10 3.67 -14.09
N GLU A 38 18.05 3.77 -13.16
CA GLU A 38 17.91 3.22 -11.81
C GLU A 38 16.82 3.95 -11.01
N VAL A 39 16.75 5.28 -11.15
CA VAL A 39 15.71 6.09 -10.51
C VAL A 39 14.33 5.70 -11.05
N ASP A 40 14.20 5.57 -12.37
CA ASP A 40 12.93 5.19 -13.00
C ASP A 40 12.47 3.79 -12.58
N LEU A 41 13.39 2.82 -12.53
CA LEU A 41 13.10 1.45 -12.07
C LEU A 41 12.59 1.43 -10.63
N ILE A 42 13.28 2.13 -9.72
CA ILE A 42 12.87 2.23 -8.32
C ILE A 42 11.51 2.92 -8.20
N PHE A 43 11.31 4.01 -8.94
CA PHE A 43 10.06 4.74 -8.96
C PHE A 43 8.88 3.85 -9.36
N HIS A 44 9.01 3.12 -10.47
CA HIS A 44 7.96 2.23 -10.96
C HIS A 44 7.70 1.06 -10.01
N ALA A 45 8.76 0.44 -9.46
CA ALA A 45 8.62 -0.64 -8.49
C ALA A 45 7.84 -0.19 -7.24
N LEU A 46 8.19 0.98 -6.67
CA LEU A 46 7.50 1.53 -5.50
C LEU A 46 6.06 1.95 -5.82
N LYS A 47 5.78 2.43 -7.03
CA LYS A 47 4.41 2.74 -7.47
C LYS A 47 3.55 1.50 -7.61
N ASP A 48 4.10 0.41 -8.14
CA ASP A 48 3.38 -0.84 -8.26
C ASP A 48 3.14 -1.51 -6.91
N GLU A 49 4.08 -1.39 -5.98
CA GLU A 49 3.88 -1.77 -4.58
C GLU A 49 2.73 -0.97 -3.95
N GLU A 50 2.75 0.37 -4.02
CA GLU A 50 1.69 1.25 -3.48
C GLU A 50 0.31 0.88 -4.04
N ARG A 51 0.23 0.56 -5.34
CA ARG A 51 -1.03 0.11 -5.99
C ARG A 51 -1.49 -1.25 -5.47
N LYS A 52 -0.57 -2.20 -5.25
CA LYS A 52 -0.91 -3.52 -4.71
C LYS A 52 -1.42 -3.41 -3.27
N MET A 53 -0.76 -2.61 -2.44
CA MET A 53 -1.18 -2.37 -1.05
C MET A 53 -2.59 -1.76 -0.99
N LYS A 54 -2.87 -0.69 -1.75
CA LYS A 54 -4.22 -0.11 -1.83
C LYS A 54 -5.30 -1.10 -2.27
N LYS A 55 -4.96 -2.06 -3.14
CA LYS A 55 -5.89 -3.13 -3.54
C LYS A 55 -6.14 -4.13 -2.42
N LEU A 56 -5.14 -4.43 -1.61
CA LEU A 56 -5.28 -5.32 -0.45
C LEU A 56 -6.12 -4.65 0.64
N ASP A 57 -5.85 -3.40 0.97
CA ASP A 57 -6.63 -2.63 1.96
C ASP A 57 -8.12 -2.61 1.58
N LYS A 58 -8.42 -2.33 0.30
CA LYS A 58 -9.80 -2.36 -0.21
C LYS A 58 -10.45 -3.75 -0.09
N LYS A 59 -9.68 -4.83 -0.29
CA LYS A 59 -10.21 -6.20 -0.14
C LYS A 59 -10.48 -6.53 1.32
N GLU A 60 -9.61 -6.11 2.23
CA GLU A 60 -9.78 -6.27 3.67
C GLU A 60 -11.03 -5.53 4.15
N GLU A 61 -11.21 -4.27 3.75
CA GLU A 61 -12.42 -3.48 4.05
C GLU A 61 -13.70 -4.20 3.59
N ILE A 62 -13.70 -4.74 2.36
CA ILE A 62 -14.84 -5.49 1.84
C ILE A 62 -15.10 -6.75 2.65
N ALA A 63 -14.05 -7.46 3.10
CA ALA A 63 -14.20 -8.66 3.91
C ALA A 63 -14.82 -8.33 5.28
N VAL A 64 -14.36 -7.27 5.93
CA VAL A 64 -14.90 -6.77 7.20
C VAL A 64 -16.37 -6.40 7.06
N LEU A 65 -16.74 -5.68 5.99
CA LEU A 65 -18.13 -5.31 5.72
C LEU A 65 -19.02 -6.55 5.52
N LYS A 66 -18.57 -7.53 4.72
CA LYS A 66 -19.32 -8.78 4.51
C LYS A 66 -19.51 -9.56 5.80
N TYR A 67 -18.48 -9.63 6.64
CA TYR A 67 -18.56 -10.27 7.95
C TYR A 67 -19.59 -9.58 8.83
N LYS A 68 -19.52 -8.24 8.96
CA LYS A 68 -20.49 -7.45 9.74
C LYS A 68 -21.92 -7.68 9.29
N MET A 69 -22.18 -7.62 7.98
CA MET A 69 -23.51 -7.90 7.42
C MET A 69 -24.01 -9.32 7.74
N SER A 70 -23.11 -10.30 7.79
CA SER A 70 -23.45 -11.69 8.08
C SER A 70 -23.82 -11.86 9.55
N VAL A 71 -23.06 -11.24 10.45
CA VAL A 71 -23.36 -11.18 11.89
C VAL A 71 -24.69 -10.47 12.14
N ASP A 72 -24.93 -9.32 11.51
CA ASP A 72 -26.18 -8.56 11.64
C ASP A 72 -27.40 -9.39 11.17
N ARG A 73 -27.24 -10.17 10.09
CA ARG A 73 -28.31 -11.07 9.62
C ARG A 73 -28.60 -12.18 10.63
N LEU A 74 -27.57 -12.82 11.18
CA LEU A 74 -27.73 -13.87 12.20
C LEU A 74 -28.41 -13.33 13.46
N ALA A 75 -28.01 -12.15 13.92
CA ALA A 75 -28.63 -11.48 15.06
C ALA A 75 -30.13 -11.20 14.82
N ASN A 76 -30.49 -10.72 13.63
CA ASN A 76 -31.88 -10.45 13.26
C ASN A 76 -32.74 -11.73 13.17
N ILE A 77 -32.19 -12.84 12.69
CA ILE A 77 -32.88 -14.14 12.66
C ILE A 77 -33.16 -14.60 14.10
N HIS A 78 -32.16 -14.54 14.97
CA HIS A 78 -32.30 -14.94 16.38
C HIS A 78 -33.30 -14.07 17.16
N ALA A 79 -33.30 -12.77 16.88
CA ALA A 79 -34.27 -11.85 17.46
C ALA A 79 -35.72 -12.13 17.00
N LYS A 80 -35.91 -12.56 15.75
CA LYS A 80 -37.22 -12.94 15.20
C LYS A 80 -37.70 -14.30 15.71
N SER A 81 -36.80 -15.25 15.95
CA SER A 81 -37.15 -16.58 16.46
C SER A 81 -37.47 -16.62 17.96
N ARG A 82 -37.23 -15.53 18.70
CA ARG A 82 -37.57 -15.39 20.13
C ARG A 82 -38.91 -14.69 20.39
N LYS A 83 -39.64 -14.31 19.35
CA LYS A 83 -41.04 -13.85 19.41
C LYS A 83 -41.96 -14.96 18.94
#